data_AF-X1VWS2-F1
#
_entry.id   AF-X1VWS2-F1
#
_cell.length_a   1.000
_cell.length_b   1.000
_cell.length_c   1.000
_cell.angle_alpha   90.00
_cell.angle_beta   90.00
_cell.angle_gamma   90.00
#
_symmetry.space_group_name_H-M   'P 1'
#
loop_
_entity.id
_entity.type
_entity.pdbx_description
1 polymer ?
#
loop_
_entity_poly.entity_id
_entity_poly.type
_entity_poly.pdbx_seq_one_letter_code
_entity_poly.pdbx_strand_id
1 'polypeptide(L)'
;MNKLLVFLDESGDPSVDKINIEYPIFGLAGVVIKPDDYPAIVKRFNKLKFKYFPHEGIILHSREISSREDDFVFLNNDRKRRDFLDDISNVISKSDYKIVASVMFKI
;
A
#
# COMPACT_ATOMS: atom_id res chain seq x y z
N MET A 1 19.42 14.97 -15.63
CA MET A 1 19.39 14.15 -14.39
C MET A 1 18.02 13.48 -14.33
N ASN A 2 17.94 12.15 -14.41
CA ASN A 2 16.66 11.46 -14.29
C ASN A 2 16.22 11.46 -12.82
N LYS A 3 15.16 12.23 -12.52
CA LYS A 3 14.56 12.25 -11.18
C LYS A 3 13.63 11.04 -11.04
N LEU A 4 13.62 10.43 -9.86
CA LEU A 4 12.70 9.35 -9.50
C LEU A 4 11.96 9.77 -8.23
N LEU A 5 10.68 9.41 -8.15
CA LEU A 5 9.91 9.47 -6.90
C LEU A 5 10.06 8.12 -6.21
N VAL A 6 10.41 8.12 -4.93
CA VAL A 6 10.55 6.91 -4.13
C VAL A 6 9.74 7.09 -2.86
N PHE A 7 8.76 6.21 -2.66
CA PHE A 7 7.95 6.13 -1.44
C PHE A 7 8.44 4.94 -0.63
N LEU A 8 8.87 5.17 0.61
CA LEU A 8 9.46 4.16 1.47
C LEU A 8 8.48 3.75 2.57
N ASP A 9 8.49 2.47 2.91
CA ASP A 9 7.79 1.93 4.08
C ASP A 9 8.63 0.84 4.75
N GLU A 10 8.46 0.71 6.06
CA GLU A 10 9.25 -0.18 6.92
C GLU A 10 8.38 -1.27 7.53
N SER A 11 8.96 -2.45 7.73
CA SER A 11 8.35 -3.56 8.43
C SER A 11 9.31 -4.10 9.49
N GLY A 12 8.82 -4.22 10.72
CA GLY A 12 9.64 -4.55 11.88
C GLY A 12 10.31 -3.31 12.50
N ASP A 13 11.16 -3.56 13.48
CA ASP A 13 11.85 -2.51 14.23
C ASP A 13 13.29 -2.37 13.68
N PRO A 14 13.83 -1.16 13.47
CA PRO A 14 15.21 -0.98 13.00
C PRO A 14 16.28 -1.23 14.08
N SER A 15 15.94 -1.15 15.37
CA SER A 15 16.85 -1.32 16.51
C SER A 15 17.54 -2.68 16.54
N VAL A 16 18.83 -2.66 16.82
CA VAL A 16 19.68 -3.86 16.98
C VAL A 16 19.93 -4.19 18.45
N ASP A 17 19.52 -3.32 19.39
CA ASP A 17 19.81 -3.49 20.82
C ASP A 17 18.87 -4.49 21.49
N LYS A 18 17.62 -4.58 21.01
CA LYS A 18 16.61 -5.51 21.52
C LYS A 18 15.85 -6.14 20.37
N ILE A 19 16.16 -7.40 20.08
CA ILE A 19 15.53 -8.15 18.99
C ILE A 19 14.20 -8.74 19.48
N ASN A 20 13.14 -8.48 18.73
CA ASN A 20 11.88 -9.21 18.89
C ASN A 20 12.03 -10.61 18.28
N ILE A 21 12.10 -11.64 19.12
CA ILE A 21 12.29 -13.04 18.68
C ILE A 21 11.08 -13.55 17.88
N GLU A 22 9.88 -13.03 18.14
CA GLU A 22 8.66 -13.38 17.39
C GLU A 22 8.62 -12.72 16.00
N TYR A 23 9.43 -11.67 15.78
CA TYR A 23 9.55 -10.99 14.49
C TYR A 23 10.98 -10.44 14.26
N PRO A 24 11.97 -11.32 14.02
CA PRO A 24 13.39 -10.96 13.97
C PRO A 24 13.82 -10.45 12.58
N ILE A 25 12.92 -9.72 11.91
CA ILE A 25 13.11 -9.22 10.56
C ILE A 25 12.97 -7.71 10.58
N PHE A 26 13.87 -7.03 9.88
CA PHE A 26 13.67 -5.65 9.45
C PHE A 26 13.59 -5.61 7.93
N GLY A 27 12.49 -5.10 7.41
CA GLY A 27 12.24 -4.90 5.99
C GLY A 27 12.11 -3.43 5.65
N LEU A 28 12.78 -2.99 4.59
CA LEU A 28 12.57 -1.69 3.98
C LEU A 28 12.14 -1.90 2.54
N ALA A 29 10.97 -1.37 2.17
CA ALA A 29 10.42 -1.44 0.83
C ALA A 29 10.29 -0.04 0.23
N GLY A 30 10.49 0.06 -1.08
CA GLY A 30 10.39 1.29 -1.84
C GLY A 30 9.58 1.10 -3.12
N VAL A 31 8.58 1.96 -3.32
CA VAL A 31 7.87 2.09 -4.59
C VAL A 31 8.54 3.20 -5.40
N VAL A 32 9.18 2.81 -6.50
CA VAL A 32 9.93 3.70 -7.39
C VAL A 32 9.09 4.02 -8.61
N ILE A 33 8.87 5.31 -8.86
CA ILE A 33 7.98 5.82 -9.90
C ILE A 33 8.69 6.89 -10.72
N LYS A 34 8.53 6.87 -12.04
CA LYS A 34 8.97 7.99 -12.88
C LYS A 34 8.00 9.17 -12.69
N PRO A 35 8.50 10.42 -12.55
CA PRO A 35 7.64 11.58 -12.35
C PRO A 35 6.48 11.71 -13.36
N ASP A 36 6.69 11.33 -14.61
CA ASP A 36 5.67 11.42 -15.68
C ASP A 36 4.55 10.37 -15.53
N ASP A 37 4.81 9.24 -14.88
CA ASP A 37 3.83 8.16 -14.66
C ASP A 37 2.97 8.42 -13.40
N TYR A 38 3.50 9.17 -12.44
CA TYR A 38 2.86 9.41 -11.13
C TYR A 38 1.45 10.03 -11.22
N PRO A 39 1.19 11.06 -12.05
CA PRO A 39 -0.16 11.63 -12.19
C PRO A 39 -1.20 10.61 -12.66
N ALA A 40 -0.81 9.68 -13.54
CA ALA A 40 -1.71 8.63 -14.02
C ALA A 40 -2.06 7.64 -12.89
N ILE A 41 -1.10 7.28 -12.05
CA ILE A 41 -1.30 6.41 -10.88
C ILE A 41 -2.25 7.08 -9.88
N VAL A 42 -1.99 8.34 -9.51
CA VAL A 42 -2.85 9.10 -8.60
C VAL A 42 -4.28 9.18 -9.14
N LYS A 43 -4.45 9.46 -10.43
CA LYS A 43 -5.77 9.51 -11.07
C LYS A 43 -6.51 8.16 -11.00
N ARG A 44 -5.81 7.03 -11.17
CA ARG A 44 -6.43 5.69 -11.06
C ARG A 44 -6.90 5.41 -9.62
N PHE A 45 -6.06 5.72 -8.63
CA PHE A 45 -6.44 5.56 -7.22
C PHE A 45 -7.57 6.50 -6.80
N ASN A 46 -7.59 7.75 -7.27
CA ASN A 46 -8.70 8.67 -6.96
C ASN A 46 -10.02 8.17 -7.58
N LYS A 47 -9.98 7.66 -8.83
CA LYS A 47 -11.17 7.03 -9.44
C LYS A 47 -11.68 5.83 -8.64
N LEU A 48 -10.75 4.99 -8.15
CA LEU A 48 -11.08 3.89 -7.25
C LEU A 48 -11.75 4.43 -5.98
N LYS A 49 -11.15 5.43 -5.32
CA LYS A 49 -11.71 6.00 -4.09
C LYS A 49 -13.12 6.56 -4.32
N PHE A 50 -13.35 7.35 -5.36
CA PHE A 50 -14.68 7.88 -5.68
C PHE A 50 -15.73 6.81 -6.03
N LYS A 51 -15.31 5.60 -6.43
CA LYS A 51 -16.24 4.48 -6.63
C LYS A 51 -16.82 3.96 -5.31
N TYR A 52 -16.05 4.03 -4.22
CA TYR A 52 -16.42 3.42 -2.92
C TYR A 52 -16.68 4.43 -1.82
N PHE A 53 -16.19 5.66 -1.96
CA PHE A 53 -16.20 6.70 -0.93
C PHE A 53 -16.65 8.04 -1.53
N PRO A 54 -17.23 8.94 -0.72
CA PRO A 54 -17.71 10.24 -1.19
C PRO A 54 -16.57 11.22 -1.51
N HIS A 55 -15.34 10.95 -1.07
CA HIS A 55 -14.16 11.79 -1.30
C HIS A 55 -12.87 10.97 -1.42
N GLU A 56 -11.81 11.59 -1.91
CA GLU A 56 -10.48 11.01 -2.12
C GLU A 56 -9.59 11.02 -0.86
N GLY A 57 -10.01 11.73 0.19
CA GLY A 57 -9.29 11.83 1.47
C GLY A 57 -9.14 10.53 2.27
N ILE A 58 -9.76 9.44 1.81
CA ILE A 58 -9.66 8.12 2.45
C ILE A 58 -8.25 7.55 2.27
N ILE A 59 -7.61 7.12 3.35
CA ILE A 59 -6.33 6.43 3.28
C ILE A 59 -6.60 4.91 3.23
N LEU A 60 -6.07 4.26 2.19
CA LEU A 60 -6.26 2.82 1.96
C LEU A 60 -5.23 2.02 2.77
N HIS A 61 -5.36 2.08 4.09
CA HIS A 61 -4.48 1.33 4.99
C HIS A 61 -4.92 -0.14 5.09
N SER A 62 -3.94 -1.05 4.95
CA SER A 62 -4.19 -2.49 4.91
C SER A 62 -4.82 -3.03 6.20
N ARG A 63 -4.52 -2.41 7.35
CA ARG A 63 -5.04 -2.78 8.66
C ARG A 63 -6.56 -2.60 8.71
N GLU A 64 -7.05 -1.39 8.44
CA GLU A 64 -8.47 -1.02 8.51
C GLU A 64 -9.30 -1.76 7.45
N ILE A 65 -8.73 -1.97 6.26
CA ILE A 65 -9.33 -2.83 5.21
C ILE A 65 -9.48 -4.27 5.71
N SER A 66 -8.46 -4.80 6.40
CA SER A 66 -8.45 -6.20 6.86
C SER A 66 -9.35 -6.43 8.07
N SER A 67 -9.34 -5.49 9.02
CA SER A 67 -10.22 -5.51 10.20
C SER A 67 -11.66 -5.13 9.86
N ARG A 68 -11.89 -4.48 8.70
CA ARG A 68 -13.21 -4.02 8.22
C ARG A 68 -13.84 -3.02 9.17
N GLU A 69 -13.02 -2.11 9.66
CA GLU A 69 -13.39 -1.06 10.60
C GLU A 69 -13.55 0.29 9.89
N ASP A 70 -14.09 1.28 10.59
CA ASP A 70 -14.27 2.66 10.11
C ASP A 70 -14.92 2.76 8.72
N ASP A 71 -14.28 3.47 7.78
CA ASP A 71 -14.75 3.66 6.41
C ASP A 71 -14.90 2.34 5.64
N PHE A 72 -14.34 1.23 6.14
CA PHE A 72 -14.31 -0.08 5.50
C PHE A 72 -15.34 -1.08 6.06
N VAL A 73 -16.25 -0.66 6.95
CA VAL A 73 -17.32 -1.54 7.49
C VAL A 73 -18.19 -2.17 6.39
N PHE A 74 -18.34 -1.51 5.23
CA PHE A 74 -19.07 -2.06 4.09
C PHE A 74 -18.46 -3.36 3.51
N LEU A 75 -17.18 -3.63 3.79
CA LEU A 75 -16.48 -4.86 3.40
C LEU A 75 -16.94 -6.10 4.19
N ASN A 76 -17.80 -5.95 5.20
CA ASN A 76 -18.49 -7.10 5.80
C ASN A 76 -19.44 -7.79 4.83
N ASN A 77 -19.84 -7.12 3.74
CA ASN A 77 -20.52 -7.78 2.63
C ASN A 77 -19.49 -8.43 1.70
N ASP A 78 -19.50 -9.76 1.60
CA ASP A 78 -18.51 -10.52 0.82
C ASP A 78 -18.45 -10.16 -0.66
N ARG A 79 -19.58 -9.81 -1.28
CA ARG A 79 -19.59 -9.38 -2.68
C ARG A 79 -18.87 -8.04 -2.82
N LYS A 80 -19.25 -7.04 -2.01
CA LYS A 80 -18.60 -5.73 -2.03
C LYS A 80 -17.11 -5.83 -1.73
N ARG A 81 -16.74 -6.73 -0.81
CA ARG A 81 -15.33 -6.99 -0.46
C ARG A 81 -14.54 -7.55 -1.63
N ARG A 82 -15.05 -8.58 -2.31
CA ARG A 82 -14.40 -9.13 -3.51
C ARG A 82 -14.24 -8.06 -4.58
N ASP A 83 -15.33 -7.36 -4.91
CA ASP A 83 -15.32 -6.31 -5.93
C ASP A 83 -14.29 -5.21 -5.60
N PHE A 84 -14.20 -4.79 -4.33
CA PHE A 84 -13.25 -3.78 -3.86
C PHE A 84 -11.78 -4.24 -3.97
N LEU A 85 -11.48 -5.47 -3.52
CA LEU A 85 -10.12 -6.01 -3.57
C LEU A 85 -9.66 -6.30 -5.00
N ASP A 86 -10.58 -6.74 -5.87
CA ASP A 86 -10.31 -6.95 -7.29
C ASP A 86 -10.00 -5.62 -7.99
N ASP A 87 -10.76 -4.57 -7.68
CA ASP A 87 -10.51 -3.23 -8.22
C ASP A 87 -9.19 -2.63 -7.72
N ILE A 88 -8.83 -2.80 -6.45
CA ILE A 88 -7.50 -2.43 -5.93
C ILE A 88 -6.42 -3.14 -6.74
N SER A 89 -6.53 -4.47 -6.88
CA SER A 89 -5.56 -5.29 -7.61
C SER A 89 -5.44 -4.87 -9.08
N ASN A 90 -6.55 -4.48 -9.70
CA ASN A 90 -6.58 -3.95 -11.06
C ASN A 90 -5.90 -2.58 -11.20
N VAL A 91 -6.04 -1.69 -10.21
CA VAL A 91 -5.34 -0.39 -10.21
C VAL A 91 -3.83 -0.59 -10.04
N ILE A 92 -3.44 -1.46 -9.10
CA ILE A 92 -2.04 -1.80 -8.82
C ILE A 92 -1.38 -2.40 -10.07
N SER A 93 -1.97 -3.45 -10.66
CA SER A 93 -1.41 -4.14 -11.83
C SER A 93 -1.29 -3.28 -13.09
N LYS A 94 -2.09 -2.22 -13.23
CA LYS A 94 -2.08 -1.30 -14.38
C LYS A 94 -1.24 -0.04 -14.14
N SER A 95 -0.55 0.05 -13.00
CA SER A 95 0.26 1.20 -12.63
C SER A 95 1.74 0.93 -12.95
N ASP A 96 2.39 1.90 -13.57
CA ASP A 96 3.80 1.79 -13.95
C ASP A 96 4.70 2.22 -12.79
N TYR A 97 5.16 1.24 -12.01
CA TYR A 97 6.12 1.43 -10.92
C TYR A 97 7.05 0.23 -10.80
N LYS A 98 8.11 0.39 -10.00
CA LYS A 98 8.99 -0.70 -9.59
C LYS A 98 8.99 -0.81 -8.07
N ILE A 99 9.13 -2.03 -7.56
CA ILE A 99 9.37 -2.27 -6.14
C ILE A 99 10.84 -2.61 -5.98
N VAL A 100 11.47 -1.95 -5.01
CA VAL A 100 12.75 -2.37 -4.45
C VAL A 100 12.52 -2.71 -2.99
N ALA A 101 13.14 -3.78 -2.50
CA ALA A 101 13.03 -4.15 -1.11
C ALA A 101 14.34 -4.72 -0.60
N SER A 102 14.66 -4.45 0.65
CA SER A 102 15.78 -5.03 1.38
C SER A 102 15.25 -5.60 2.68
N VAL A 103 15.68 -6.82 3.00
CA VAL A 103 15.27 -7.53 4.21
C VAL A 103 16.51 -7.98 4.95
N MET A 104 16.55 -7.69 6.24
CA MET A 104 17.61 -8.09 7.16
C MET A 104 17.02 -9.02 8.20
N PHE A 105 17.57 -10.22 8.29
CA PHE A 105 17.34 -11.13 9.41
C PHE A 105 18.32 -10.79 10.53
N LYS A 106 17.82 -10.68 11.77
CA LYS A 106 18.58 -10.12 12.89
C LYS A 106 19.27 -11.16 13.79
N ILE A 107 19.08 -12.44 13.51
CA ILE A 107 19.61 -13.56 14.30
C ILE A 107 20.70 -14.29 13.52
#